data_AF-A0A7K1JEV6-F1
#
_entry.id   AF-A0A7K1JEV6-F1
#
_cell.length_a   1.000
_cell.length_b   1.000
_cell.length_c   1.000
_cell.angle_alpha   90.00
_cell.angle_beta   90.00
_cell.angle_gamma   90.00
#
_symmetry.space_group_name_H-M   'P 1'
#
loop_
_entity.id
_entity.type
_entity.pdbx_description
1 polymer ?
#
loop_
_entity_poly.entity_id
_entity_poly.type
_entity_poly.pdbx_seq_one_letter_code
_entity_poly.pdbx_strand_id
1 'polypeptide(L)'
;MKATAAAHAATARRFKLNMQNLSTFLVATGKVEAEADWLANKIEVLQEQSAKRRDEQRRRAGAALLEMSERGERVRDIARLTQISESQVRELIRLAESRSASAGQAPDAATGQGPSSVR
;
A
#
# COMPACT_ATOMS: atom_id res chain seq x y z
N MET A 1 69.19 11.97 3.35
CA MET A 1 68.16 11.40 4.26
C MET A 1 66.88 12.22 4.41
N LYS A 2 66.87 13.57 4.29
CA LYS A 2 65.64 14.37 4.49
C LYS A 2 64.53 14.15 3.44
N ALA A 3 64.91 13.84 2.19
CA ALA A 3 63.94 13.66 1.09
C ALA A 3 63.05 12.41 1.25
N THR A 4 63.57 11.31 1.80
CA THR A 4 62.80 10.07 2.03
C THR A 4 61.79 10.25 3.16
N ALA A 5 62.18 10.91 4.26
CA ALA A 5 61.28 11.21 5.38
C ALA A 5 60.09 12.09 4.96
N ALA A 6 60.32 13.12 4.15
CA ALA A 6 59.25 13.98 3.62
C ALA A 6 58.28 13.21 2.71
N ALA A 7 58.79 12.30 1.87
CA ALA A 7 57.97 11.46 1.00
C ALA A 7 57.08 10.48 1.80
N HIS A 8 57.60 9.90 2.88
CA HIS A 8 56.81 9.04 3.78
C HIS A 8 55.72 9.83 4.50
N ALA A 9 56.03 11.03 5.02
CA ALA A 9 55.05 11.90 5.66
C ALA A 9 53.92 12.32 4.71
N ALA A 10 54.25 12.65 3.46
CA ALA A 10 53.26 12.96 2.43
C ALA A 10 52.35 11.75 2.13
N THR A 11 52.93 10.54 2.04
CA THR A 11 52.17 9.30 1.84
C THR A 11 51.21 9.01 2.99
N ALA A 12 51.69 9.14 4.24
CA ALA A 12 50.86 8.94 5.43
C ALA A 12 49.69 9.95 5.49
N ARG A 13 49.96 11.21 5.14
CA ARG A 13 48.89 12.24 5.07
C ARG A 13 47.84 11.91 4.02
N ARG A 14 48.25 11.52 2.82
CA ARG A 14 47.31 11.11 1.76
C ARG A 14 46.49 9.89 2.18
N PHE A 15 47.13 8.89 2.79
CA PHE A 15 46.43 7.71 3.28
C PHE A 15 45.34 8.08 4.30
N LYS A 16 45.66 8.94 5.27
CA LYS A 16 44.69 9.44 6.26
C LYS A 16 43.51 10.15 5.59
N LEU A 17 43.78 11.06 4.65
CA LEU A 17 42.73 11.79 3.92
C LEU A 17 41.88 10.84 3.08
N ASN A 18 42.49 9.87 2.41
CA ASN A 18 41.78 8.88 1.61
C ASN A 18 40.85 8.01 2.47
N MET A 19 41.28 7.61 3.67
CA MET A 19 40.42 6.86 4.60
C MET A 19 39.23 7.68 5.09
N GLN A 20 39.43 8.97 5.37
CA GLN A 20 38.34 9.87 5.73
C GLN A 20 37.34 10.01 4.59
N ASN A 21 37.83 10.27 3.37
CA ASN A 21 36.98 10.38 2.18
C ASN A 21 36.25 9.08 1.87
N LEU A 22 36.91 7.93 2.02
CA LEU A 22 36.30 6.63 1.80
C LEU A 22 35.17 6.36 2.78
N SER A 23 35.34 6.72 4.06
CA SER A 23 34.27 6.62 5.05
C SER A 23 33.07 7.48 4.67
N THR A 24 33.29 8.74 4.27
CA THR A 24 32.22 9.62 3.78
C THR A 24 31.52 9.03 2.56
N PHE A 25 32.29 8.52 1.59
CA PHE A 25 31.76 7.91 0.38
C PHE A 25 30.85 6.72 0.70
N LEU A 26 31.33 5.75 1.50
CA LEU A 26 30.56 4.55 1.82
C LEU A 26 29.26 4.88 2.57
N VAL A 27 29.30 5.82 3.51
CA VAL A 27 28.10 6.27 4.22
C VAL A 27 27.12 6.97 3.27
N ALA A 28 27.61 7.83 2.39
CA ALA A 28 26.76 8.54 1.44
C ALA A 28 26.09 7.58 0.46
N THR A 29 26.84 6.63 -0.11
CA THR A 29 26.30 5.63 -1.04
C THR A 29 25.25 4.75 -0.35
N GLY A 30 25.52 4.27 0.86
CA GLY A 30 24.53 3.48 1.61
C GLY A 30 23.25 4.26 1.93
N LYS A 31 23.34 5.57 2.16
CA LYS A 31 22.14 6.42 2.34
C LYS A 31 21.36 6.62 1.04
N VAL A 32 22.03 6.75 -0.10
CA VAL A 32 21.37 6.88 -1.41
C VAL A 32 20.59 5.61 -1.73
N GLU A 33 21.18 4.44 -1.49
CA GLU A 33 20.51 3.14 -1.67
C GLU A 33 19.31 3.00 -0.73
N ALA A 34 19.49 3.32 0.56
CA ALA A 34 18.41 3.26 1.55
C ALA A 34 17.24 4.21 1.24
N GLU A 35 17.53 5.40 0.69
CA GLU A 35 16.50 6.36 0.28
C GLU A 35 15.66 5.83 -0.89
N ALA A 36 16.29 5.15 -1.85
CA ALA A 36 15.60 4.54 -2.98
C ALA A 36 14.65 3.41 -2.52
N ASP A 37 15.13 2.53 -1.64
CA ASP A 37 14.32 1.44 -1.06
C ASP A 37 13.15 1.99 -0.22
N TRP A 38 13.41 3.03 0.58
CA TRP A 38 12.38 3.70 1.37
C TRP A 38 11.28 4.28 0.48
N LEU A 39 11.65 4.99 -0.60
CA LEU A 39 10.69 5.58 -1.52
C LEU A 39 9.87 4.50 -2.24
N ALA A 40 10.50 3.42 -2.69
CA ALA A 40 9.83 2.31 -3.35
C ALA A 40 8.77 1.68 -2.44
N ASN A 41 9.13 1.36 -1.20
CA ASN A 41 8.20 0.85 -0.19
C ASN A 41 7.07 1.85 0.08
N LYS A 42 7.41 3.13 0.22
CA LYS A 42 6.40 4.18 0.47
C LYS A 42 5.37 4.26 -0.65
N ILE A 43 5.80 4.17 -1.91
CA ILE A 43 4.92 4.17 -3.07
C ILE A 43 4.02 2.92 -3.06
N GLU A 44 4.57 1.75 -2.81
CA GLU A 44 3.80 0.49 -2.74
C GLU A 44 2.69 0.58 -1.71
N VAL A 45 3.00 1.01 -0.48
CA VAL A 45 2.02 1.21 0.58
C VAL A 45 0.93 2.21 0.17
N LEU A 46 1.31 3.32 -0.47
CA LEU A 46 0.35 4.32 -0.92
C LEU A 46 -0.55 3.80 -2.05
N GLN A 47 -0.02 2.99 -2.96
CA GLN A 47 -0.80 2.37 -4.04
C GLN A 47 -1.83 1.39 -3.46
N GLU A 48 -1.43 0.54 -2.51
CA GLU A 48 -2.33 -0.39 -1.85
C GLU A 48 -3.45 0.35 -1.10
N GLN A 49 -3.09 1.37 -0.32
CA GLN A 49 -4.07 2.19 0.40
C GLN A 49 -5.02 2.92 -0.56
N SER A 50 -4.52 3.43 -1.68
CA SER A 50 -5.33 4.08 -2.71
C SER A 50 -6.30 3.09 -3.36
N ALA A 51 -5.84 1.87 -3.68
CA ALA A 51 -6.69 0.80 -4.20
C ALA A 51 -7.82 0.46 -3.20
N LYS A 52 -7.50 0.22 -1.93
CA LYS A 52 -8.49 -0.03 -0.87
C LYS A 52 -9.54 1.08 -0.77
N ARG A 53 -9.11 2.34 -0.79
CA ARG A 53 -10.02 3.49 -0.75
C ARG A 53 -10.90 3.56 -1.99
N ARG A 54 -10.36 3.35 -3.19
CA ARG A 54 -11.14 3.33 -4.44
C ARG A 54 -12.18 2.21 -4.42
N ASP A 55 -11.81 1.02 -3.98
CA ASP A 55 -12.74 -0.11 -3.88
C ASP A 55 -13.87 0.16 -2.89
N GLU A 56 -13.55 0.79 -1.75
CA GLU A 56 -14.56 1.24 -0.79
C GLU A 56 -15.51 2.27 -1.40
N GLN A 57 -15.01 3.27 -2.14
CA GLN A 57 -15.89 4.22 -2.82
C GLN A 57 -16.75 3.56 -3.90
N ARG A 58 -16.18 2.61 -4.67
CA ARG A 58 -16.95 1.84 -5.67
C ARG A 58 -18.08 1.05 -5.01
N ARG A 59 -17.83 0.44 -3.85
CA ARG A 59 -18.85 -0.27 -3.07
C ARG A 59 -19.96 0.67 -2.60
N ARG A 60 -19.61 1.83 -2.04
CA ARG A 60 -20.60 2.84 -1.62
C ARG A 60 -21.44 3.34 -2.78
N ALA A 61 -20.80 3.61 -3.93
CA ALA A 61 -21.51 3.99 -5.14
C ALA A 61 -22.49 2.89 -5.56
N GLY A 62 -22.04 1.64 -5.63
CA GLY A 62 -22.90 0.49 -5.95
C GLY A 62 -24.11 0.36 -5.01
N ALA A 63 -23.90 0.50 -3.70
CA ALA A 63 -24.97 0.45 -2.71
C ALA A 63 -26.03 1.55 -2.96
N ALA A 64 -25.58 2.79 -3.21
CA ALA A 64 -26.49 3.89 -3.51
C ALA A 64 -27.29 3.66 -4.81
N LEU A 65 -26.67 3.08 -5.85
CA LEU A 65 -27.37 2.73 -7.10
C LEU A 65 -28.36 1.58 -6.89
N LEU A 66 -28.02 0.59 -6.06
CA LEU A 66 -28.92 -0.50 -5.69
C LEU A 66 -30.15 0.06 -4.95
N GLU A 67 -29.95 0.94 -3.96
CA GLU A 67 -31.06 1.62 -3.27
C GLU A 67 -31.96 2.44 -4.22
N MET A 68 -31.40 3.06 -5.26
CA MET A 68 -32.21 3.70 -6.31
C MET A 68 -33.07 2.67 -7.06
N SER A 69 -32.46 1.55 -7.46
CA SER A 69 -33.17 0.47 -8.15
C SER A 69 -34.26 -0.17 -7.30
N GLU A 70 -34.02 -0.35 -5.99
CA GLU A 70 -35.00 -0.89 -5.03
C GLU A 70 -36.21 0.05 -4.84
N ARG A 71 -36.03 1.36 -5.04
CA ARG A 71 -37.12 2.34 -5.11
C ARG A 71 -37.88 2.32 -6.44
N GLY A 72 -37.49 1.47 -7.39
CA GLY A 72 -38.15 1.29 -8.69
C GLY A 72 -37.54 2.10 -9.84
N GLU A 73 -36.42 2.80 -9.63
CA GLU A 73 -35.72 3.51 -10.71
C GLU A 73 -35.13 2.52 -11.72
N ARG A 74 -35.30 2.80 -13.01
CA ARG A 74 -34.76 1.93 -14.08
C ARG A 74 -33.29 2.24 -14.30
N VAL A 75 -32.49 1.21 -14.60
CA VAL A 75 -31.04 1.34 -14.92
C VAL A 75 -30.75 2.44 -15.95
N ARG A 76 -31.58 2.57 -17.00
CA ARG A 76 -31.44 3.61 -18.03
C ARG A 76 -31.58 5.03 -17.49
N ASP A 77 -32.47 5.21 -16.52
CA ASP A 77 -32.81 6.51 -15.93
C ASP A 77 -31.75 6.89 -14.89
N ILE A 78 -31.28 5.91 -14.10
CA ILE A 78 -30.10 6.03 -13.23
C ILE A 78 -28.84 6.42 -14.03
N ALA A 79 -28.59 5.76 -15.17
CA ALA A 79 -27.46 6.07 -16.05
C ALA A 79 -27.50 7.51 -16.56
N ARG A 80 -28.68 7.99 -16.96
CA ARG A 80 -28.88 9.40 -17.35
C ARG A 80 -28.67 10.37 -16.18
N LEU A 81 -29.13 10.05 -14.97
CA LEU A 81 -28.93 10.91 -13.80
C LEU A 81 -27.47 11.01 -13.37
N THR A 82 -26.74 9.90 -13.44
CA THR A 82 -25.35 9.78 -12.95
C THR A 82 -24.30 10.05 -14.02
N GLN A 83 -24.71 10.19 -15.29
CA GLN A 83 -23.82 10.42 -16.44
C GLN A 83 -22.77 9.32 -16.64
N ILE A 84 -23.10 8.09 -16.26
CA ILE A 84 -22.30 6.89 -16.55
C ILE A 84 -23.08 5.93 -17.43
N SER A 85 -22.39 4.98 -18.07
CA SER A 85 -23.06 4.02 -18.95
C SER A 85 -23.97 3.07 -18.16
N GLU A 86 -25.04 2.57 -18.79
CA GLU A 86 -25.90 1.55 -18.16
C GLU A 86 -25.13 0.27 -17.79
N SER A 87 -24.06 -0.04 -18.52
CA SER A 87 -23.18 -1.17 -18.19
C SER A 87 -22.48 -0.95 -16.84
N GLN A 88 -21.91 0.25 -16.63
CA GLN A 88 -21.27 0.62 -15.37
C GLN A 88 -22.27 0.65 -14.19
N VAL A 89 -23.50 1.13 -14.42
CA VAL A 89 -24.56 1.05 -13.40
C VAL A 89 -24.81 -0.39 -12.98
N ARG A 90 -24.99 -1.31 -13.95
CA ARG A 90 -25.22 -2.74 -13.65
C ARG A 90 -24.02 -3.39 -12.95
N GLU A 91 -22.79 -3.03 -13.35
CA GLU A 91 -21.57 -3.54 -12.70
C GLU A 91 -21.50 -3.12 -11.22
N LEU A 92 -21.76 -1.85 -10.93
CA LEU A 92 -21.71 -1.31 -9.57
C LEU A 92 -22.84 -1.87 -8.69
N ILE A 93 -24.05 -2.03 -9.23
CA ILE A 93 -25.16 -2.71 -8.52
C ILE A 93 -24.77 -4.16 -8.19
N ARG A 94 -24.25 -4.91 -9.16
CA ARG A 94 -23.80 -6.29 -8.93
C ARG A 94 -22.70 -6.38 -7.88
N LEU A 95 -21.77 -5.43 -7.86
CA LEU A 95 -20.74 -5.33 -6.83
C LEU A 95 -21.37 -5.19 -5.44
N ALA A 96 -22.42 -4.38 -5.28
CA ALA A 96 -23.14 -4.23 -4.02
C ALA A 96 -23.90 -5.50 -3.61
N GLU A 97 -24.61 -6.12 -4.55
CA GLU A 97 -25.36 -7.37 -4.32
C GLU A 97 -24.45 -8.52 -3.87
N SER A 98 -23.28 -8.66 -4.50
CA SER A 98 -22.30 -9.72 -4.15
C SER A 98 -21.80 -9.60 -2.71
N ARG A 99 -21.73 -8.38 -2.17
CA ARG A 99 -21.37 -8.14 -0.77
C ARG A 99 -22.49 -8.54 0.18
N SER A 100 -23.74 -8.19 -0.13
CA SER A 100 -24.90 -8.59 0.68
C SER A 100 -25.01 -10.12 0.79
N ALA A 101 -24.70 -10.85 -0.30
CA ALA A 101 -24.64 -12.31 -0.28
C ALA A 101 -23.53 -12.87 0.63
N SER A 102 -22.37 -12.21 0.70
CA SER A 102 -21.25 -12.63 1.57
C SER A 102 -21.43 -12.28 3.05
N ALA A 103 -22.18 -11.21 3.38
CA ALA A 103 -22.42 -10.79 4.76
C ALA A 103 -23.47 -11.65 5.49
N GLY A 104 -24.27 -12.42 4.75
CA GLY A 104 -25.27 -13.36 5.30
C GLY A 104 -24.71 -14.71 5.74
N GLN A 105 -23.41 -14.97 5.55
CA GLN A 105 -22.72 -16.17 6.05
C GLN A 105 -21.94 -15.81 7.33
N ALA A 106 -22.64 -15.70 8.45
CA ALA A 106 -21.97 -15.74 9.75
C ALA A 106 -21.47 -17.18 9.98
N PRO A 107 -20.21 -17.38 10.42
CA PRO A 107 -19.80 -18.69 10.91
C PRO A 107 -20.56 -18.96 12.21
N ASP A 108 -21.34 -20.04 12.20
CA ASP A 108 -21.93 -20.65 13.37
C ASP A 108 -20.80 -21.01 14.34
N ALA A 109 -20.58 -20.17 15.36
CA ALA A 109 -19.59 -20.40 16.39
C ALA A 109 -20.12 -21.48 17.34
N ALA A 110 -20.01 -22.73 16.89
CA ALA A 110 -20.20 -23.91 17.70
C ALA A 110 -19.21 -23.92 18.88
N THR A 111 -19.79 -23.86 20.07
CA THR A 111 -19.43 -24.55 21.32
C THR A 111 -18.08 -25.28 21.33
N GLY A 112 -17.13 -24.75 22.09
CA GLY A 112 -15.84 -25.40 22.39
C GLY A 112 -15.49 -25.25 23.87
N GLN A 113 -16.12 -26.08 24.70
CA GLN A 113 -15.81 -26.30 26.12
C GLN A 113 -14.33 -26.68 26.29
N GLY A 114 -13.55 -25.85 26.97
CA GLY A 114 -12.19 -26.20 27.43
C GLY A 114 -12.26 -26.90 28.79
N PRO A 115 -11.71 -28.13 28.95
CA PRO A 115 -11.77 -28.85 30.21
C PRO A 115 -10.84 -28.24 31.26
N SER A 116 -11.39 -28.16 32.47
CA SER A 116 -10.69 -27.98 33.74
C SER A 116 -9.73 -29.16 33.98
N SER A 117 -8.45 -28.90 34.26
CA SER A 117 -7.60 -29.77 35.12
C SER A 117 -6.26 -29.11 35.47
N VAL A 118 -6.16 -28.73 36.74
CA VAL A 118 -5.12 -29.13 37.72
C VAL A 118 -3.83 -29.73 37.16
N ARG A 119 -2.72 -29.02 37.37
CA ARG A 119 -1.53 -29.50 38.12
C ARG A 119 -0.57 -28.35 38.43
#